data_AF-A0ABD0NTF7-F1
#
_entry.id   AF-A0ABD0NTF7-F1
#
_cell.length_a   1.000
_cell.length_b   1.000
_cell.length_c   1.000
_cell.angle_alpha   90.00
_cell.angle_beta   90.00
_cell.angle_gamma   90.00
#
_symmetry.space_group_name_H-M   'P 1'
#
loop_
_entity.id
_entity.type
_entity.pdbx_description
1 polymer ?
#
loop_
_entity_poly.entity_id
_entity_poly.type
_entity_poly.pdbx_seq_one_letter_code
_entity_poly.pdbx_strand_id
1 'polypeptide(L)'
;SWELYHVMLNVSDKFRVVFEGVKGGEASKGGLSLDDINLSETKCPQHTWRIRNFTSLLATTPAGSKTYNGYSFQIGLYINGVTGSPDKMAIYFHLTSGRYDDKLQWPCPWRQASMELMDQNPDIQHRMNNIRMITTDPTKNTTD
;
A
#
# COMPACT_ATOMS: atom_id res chain seq x y z
N SER A 1 -14.74 9.97 7.28
CA SER A 1 -13.96 10.00 6.02
C SER A 1 -14.28 8.77 5.21
N TRP A 2 -14.14 8.83 3.89
CA TRP A 2 -14.14 7.63 3.04
C TRP A 2 -12.97 6.71 3.41
N GLU A 3 -13.18 5.40 3.39
CA GLU A 3 -12.20 4.36 3.67
C GLU A 3 -12.19 3.36 2.51
N LEU A 4 -10.99 3.00 2.04
CA LEU A 4 -10.82 2.01 0.97
C LEU A 4 -10.70 0.60 1.58
N TYR A 5 -11.44 -0.35 1.03
CA TYR A 5 -11.39 -1.75 1.44
C TYR A 5 -11.12 -2.67 0.25
N HIS A 6 -10.35 -3.73 0.49
CA HIS A 6 -10.10 -4.80 -0.46
C HIS A 6 -10.64 -6.10 0.11
N VAL A 7 -11.42 -6.84 -0.69
CA VAL A 7 -11.96 -8.15 -0.32
C VAL A 7 -11.51 -9.16 -1.37
N MET A 8 -10.70 -10.13 -0.95
CA MET A 8 -10.25 -11.20 -1.84
C MET A 8 -11.37 -12.22 -2.01
N LEU A 9 -11.74 -12.47 -3.26
CA LEU A 9 -12.72 -13.49 -3.63
C LEU A 9 -12.00 -14.67 -4.29
N ASN A 10 -12.49 -15.89 -4.03
CA ASN A 10 -12.03 -17.10 -4.69
C ASN A 10 -13.28 -17.88 -5.16
N VAL A 11 -13.74 -17.57 -6.38
CA VAL A 11 -15.00 -18.07 -6.92
C VAL A 11 -14.75 -18.52 -8.37
N SER A 12 -15.27 -19.68 -8.74
CA SER A 12 -15.09 -20.31 -10.06
C SER A 12 -16.33 -20.24 -10.96
N ASP A 13 -17.51 -20.12 -10.35
CA ASP A 13 -18.80 -20.17 -11.02
C ASP A 13 -19.48 -18.80 -11.05
N LYS A 14 -20.54 -18.66 -11.85
CA LYS A 14 -21.34 -17.43 -11.90
C LYS A 14 -21.84 -17.05 -10.50
N PHE A 15 -21.56 -15.83 -10.07
CA PHE A 15 -21.87 -15.36 -8.73
C PHE A 15 -22.51 -13.96 -8.73
N ARG A 16 -22.92 -13.51 -7.54
CA ARG A 16 -23.35 -12.15 -7.25
C ARG A 16 -22.62 -11.68 -6.01
N VAL A 17 -22.24 -10.41 -5.97
CA VAL A 17 -21.77 -9.75 -4.75
C VAL A 17 -22.99 -9.15 -4.05
N VAL A 18 -23.16 -9.43 -2.75
CA VAL A 18 -24.24 -8.91 -1.92
C VAL A 18 -23.61 -8.07 -0.82
N PHE A 19 -24.01 -6.80 -0.72
CA PHE A 19 -23.63 -5.91 0.36
C PHE A 19 -24.78 -5.83 1.36
N GLU A 20 -24.55 -6.29 2.59
CA GLU A 20 -25.54 -6.26 3.66
C GLU A 20 -25.14 -5.22 4.72
N GLY A 21 -25.94 -4.17 4.85
CA GLY A 21 -25.77 -3.17 5.90
C GLY A 21 -26.55 -3.57 7.16
N VAL A 22 -25.85 -3.80 8.27
CA VAL A 22 -26.46 -4.19 9.55
C VAL A 22 -26.34 -3.06 10.57
N LYS A 23 -27.46 -2.62 11.14
CA LYS A 23 -27.47 -1.68 12.26
C LYS A 23 -27.24 -2.44 13.57
N GLY A 24 -26.26 -2.00 14.36
CA GLY A 24 -26.05 -2.52 15.72
C GLY A 24 -27.17 -2.15 16.70
N GLY A 25 -27.11 -2.68 17.93
CA GLY A 25 -28.12 -2.44 18.96
C GLY A 25 -28.16 -1.01 19.52
N GLU A 26 -27.09 -0.23 19.32
CA GLU A 26 -26.97 1.13 19.84
C GLU A 26 -27.63 2.18 18.95
N ALA A 27 -27.99 3.31 19.55
CA ALA A 27 -28.52 4.46 18.81
C ALA A 27 -27.41 5.08 17.93
N SER A 28 -27.66 5.22 16.63
CA SER A 28 -26.74 5.85 15.67
C SER A 28 -27.34 7.16 15.16
N LYS A 29 -26.47 8.17 14.94
CA LYS A 29 -26.82 9.46 14.31
C LYS A 29 -26.54 9.48 12.80
N GLY A 30 -26.11 8.35 12.22
CA GLY A 30 -25.72 8.24 10.81
C GLY A 30 -25.89 6.83 10.27
N GLY A 31 -25.24 6.53 9.13
CA GLY A 31 -25.36 5.25 8.44
C GLY A 31 -24.07 4.82 7.74
N LEU A 32 -24.22 3.84 6.83
CA LEU A 32 -23.15 3.33 5.99
C LEU A 32 -23.34 3.87 4.57
N SER A 33 -22.28 4.42 3.98
CA SER A 33 -22.25 4.84 2.58
C SER A 33 -21.19 4.05 1.84
N LEU A 34 -21.50 3.62 0.62
CA LEU A 34 -20.62 2.88 -0.27
C LEU A 34 -20.62 3.57 -1.63
N ASP A 35 -19.44 3.67 -2.23
CA ASP A 35 -19.25 4.28 -3.55
C ASP A 35 -18.03 3.65 -4.25
N ASP A 36 -17.87 3.89 -5.55
CA ASP A 36 -16.72 3.46 -6.38
C ASP A 36 -16.41 1.95 -6.32
N ILE A 37 -17.44 1.11 -6.31
CA ILE A 37 -17.31 -0.35 -6.26
C ILE A 37 -16.69 -0.87 -7.58
N ASN A 38 -15.52 -1.48 -7.46
CA ASN A 38 -14.80 -2.10 -8.58
C ASN A 38 -14.56 -3.59 -8.30
N LEU A 39 -14.70 -4.42 -9.32
CA LEU A 39 -14.44 -5.86 -9.26
C LEU A 39 -13.53 -6.24 -10.43
N SER A 40 -12.45 -6.98 -10.14
CA SER A 40 -11.52 -7.48 -11.15
C SER A 40 -10.96 -8.84 -10.74
N GLU A 41 -10.61 -9.66 -11.73
CA GLU A 41 -9.97 -10.97 -11.53
C GLU A 41 -8.46 -10.81 -11.24
N THR A 42 -8.13 -10.08 -10.18
CA THR A 42 -6.76 -9.79 -9.76
C THR A 42 -6.55 -10.14 -8.27
N LYS A 43 -5.30 -10.16 -7.82
CA LYS A 43 -5.00 -10.32 -6.39
C LYS A 43 -5.15 -8.98 -5.69
N CYS A 44 -5.81 -8.97 -4.53
CA CYS A 44 -5.78 -7.82 -3.64
C CYS A 44 -4.34 -7.51 -3.18
N PRO A 45 -4.00 -6.23 -2.92
CA PRO A 45 -2.73 -5.89 -2.32
C PRO A 45 -2.59 -6.57 -0.96
N GLN A 46 -1.40 -7.09 -0.65
CA GLN A 46 -1.12 -7.75 0.63
C GLN A 46 -1.18 -6.78 1.81
N HIS A 47 -0.83 -5.51 1.57
CA HIS A 47 -0.85 -4.44 2.54
C HIS A 47 -1.29 -3.14 1.87
N THR A 48 -2.01 -2.30 2.60
CA THR A 48 -2.39 -0.96 2.15
C THR A 48 -1.91 0.07 3.17
N TRP A 49 -1.13 1.04 2.71
CA TRP A 49 -0.72 2.16 3.54
C TRP A 49 -1.53 3.41 3.17
N ARG A 50 -2.41 3.84 4.07
CA ARG A 50 -3.15 5.09 3.91
C ARG A 50 -2.40 6.24 4.56
N ILE A 51 -2.04 7.24 3.78
CA ILE A 51 -1.50 8.51 4.28
C ILE A 51 -2.60 9.57 4.25
N ARG A 52 -2.98 10.08 5.42
CA ARG A 52 -3.98 11.16 5.54
C ARG A 52 -3.30 12.52 5.45
N ASN A 53 -4.07 13.53 5.06
CA ASN A 53 -3.61 14.92 4.94
C ASN A 53 -2.36 15.08 4.04
N PHE A 54 -2.31 14.32 2.93
CA PHE A 54 -1.14 14.27 2.05
C PHE A 54 -0.72 15.64 1.52
N THR A 55 -1.66 16.52 1.15
CA THR A 55 -1.37 17.89 0.70
C THR A 55 -0.62 18.71 1.75
N SER A 56 -0.99 18.58 3.04
CA SER A 56 -0.30 19.27 4.13
C SER A 56 1.10 18.70 4.33
N LEU A 57 1.26 17.38 4.26
CA LEU A 57 2.57 16.73 4.32
C LEU A 57 3.45 17.17 3.15
N LEU A 58 2.91 17.22 1.93
CA LEU A 58 3.60 17.71 0.74
C LEU A 58 4.04 19.17 0.89
N ALA A 59 3.23 20.02 1.52
CA ALA A 59 3.59 21.43 1.71
C ALA A 59 4.64 21.66 2.82
N THR A 60 4.72 20.77 3.81
CA THR A 60 5.46 21.04 5.07
C THR A 60 6.66 20.12 5.31
N THR A 61 6.74 18.97 4.64
CA THR A 61 7.79 17.97 4.86
C THR A 61 9.07 18.36 4.12
N PRO A 62 10.20 18.65 4.79
CA PRO A 62 11.44 18.96 4.09
C PRO A 62 11.99 17.76 3.31
N ALA A 63 12.70 18.02 2.21
CA ALA A 63 13.43 16.97 1.49
C ALA A 63 14.41 16.25 2.44
N GLY A 64 14.53 14.93 2.28
CA GLY A 64 15.29 14.05 3.18
C GLY A 64 14.51 13.57 4.41
N SER A 65 13.31 14.09 4.67
CA SER A 65 12.43 13.57 5.72
C SER A 65 11.67 12.34 5.25
N LYS A 66 11.57 11.33 6.11
CA LYS A 66 11.07 10.00 5.75
C LYS A 66 9.97 9.54 6.68
N THR A 67 8.90 8.98 6.12
CA THR A 67 7.82 8.34 6.87
C THR A 67 7.84 6.83 6.64
N TYR A 68 7.55 6.06 7.69
CA TYR A 68 7.57 4.60 7.67
C TYR A 68 6.18 4.00 7.86
N ASN A 69 5.98 2.82 7.27
CA ASN A 69 4.93 1.87 7.64
C ASN A 69 5.47 0.44 7.47
N GLY A 70 5.19 -0.51 8.38
CA GLY A 70 5.67 -1.87 8.18
C GLY A 70 5.51 -2.92 9.29
N TYR A 71 6.06 -4.10 8.98
CA TYR A 71 6.12 -5.38 9.71
C TYR A 71 7.60 -5.86 9.74
N SER A 72 7.92 -7.12 9.38
CA SER A 72 9.30 -7.59 9.12
C SER A 72 9.93 -6.99 7.85
N PHE A 73 9.24 -6.04 7.22
CA PHE A 73 9.76 -5.10 6.24
C PHE A 73 9.09 -3.75 6.46
N GLN A 74 9.70 -2.67 5.99
CA GLN A 74 9.15 -1.32 6.05
C GLN A 74 9.23 -0.62 4.69
N ILE A 75 8.20 0.18 4.40
CA ILE A 75 8.20 1.11 3.28
C ILE A 75 8.62 2.48 3.80
N GLY A 76 9.64 3.04 3.18
CA GLY A 76 10.11 4.40 3.41
C GLY A 76 9.65 5.33 2.30
N LEU A 77 8.88 6.36 2.63
CA LEU A 77 8.46 7.38 1.67
C LEU A 77 9.10 8.74 1.99
N TYR A 78 9.75 9.31 0.98
CA TYR A 78 10.23 10.68 0.96
C TYR A 78 9.29 11.50 0.08
N ILE A 79 8.35 12.20 0.70
CA ILE A 79 7.26 12.89 0.00
C ILE A 79 7.80 13.97 -0.95
N ASN A 80 8.74 14.79 -0.48
CA ASN A 80 9.42 15.83 -1.27
C ASN A 80 10.83 15.41 -1.75
N GLY A 81 11.04 14.10 -1.85
CA GLY A 81 12.32 13.53 -2.29
C GLY A 81 13.43 13.54 -1.26
N VAL A 82 14.58 13.05 -1.70
CA VAL A 82 15.82 12.95 -0.89
C VAL A 82 16.65 14.22 -1.07
N THR A 83 17.56 14.52 -0.15
CA THR A 83 18.38 15.75 -0.17
C THR A 83 19.16 15.95 -1.49
N GLY A 84 19.67 14.87 -2.09
CA GLY A 84 20.39 14.93 -3.37
C GLY A 84 19.50 15.03 -4.61
N SER A 85 18.18 14.90 -4.47
CA SER A 85 17.21 15.05 -5.56
C SER A 85 15.88 15.57 -5.00
N PRO A 86 15.83 16.84 -4.60
CA PRO A 86 14.61 17.45 -4.07
C PRO A 86 13.49 17.46 -5.12
N ASP A 87 12.24 17.59 -4.65
CA ASP A 87 11.01 17.67 -5.45
C ASP A 87 10.68 16.40 -6.26
N LYS A 88 11.43 15.32 -6.06
CA LYS A 88 11.17 14.00 -6.66
C LYS A 88 10.84 13.00 -5.58
N MET A 89 9.55 12.73 -5.40
CA MET A 89 9.07 11.72 -4.45
C MET A 89 9.83 10.40 -4.64
N ALA A 90 10.35 9.86 -3.54
CA ALA A 90 11.12 8.62 -3.55
C ALA A 90 10.53 7.60 -2.59
N ILE A 91 10.49 6.34 -3.02
CA ILE A 91 9.97 5.23 -2.24
C ILE A 91 11.04 4.13 -2.15
N TYR A 92 11.22 3.60 -0.95
CA TYR A 92 12.24 2.60 -0.65
C TYR A 92 11.62 1.43 0.13
N PHE A 93 12.10 0.24 -0.16
CA PHE A 93 11.77 -0.98 0.55
C PHE A 93 12.93 -1.35 1.48
N HIS A 94 12.64 -1.61 2.74
CA HIS A 94 13.62 -2.03 3.75
C HIS A 94 13.19 -3.36 4.35
N LEU A 95 14.10 -4.33 4.44
CA LEU A 95 13.90 -5.46 5.35
C LEU A 95 14.19 -5.00 6.78
N THR A 96 13.40 -5.47 7.73
CA THR A 96 13.53 -5.13 9.15
C THR A 96 13.51 -6.39 9.99
N SER A 97 13.95 -6.30 11.24
CA SER A 97 13.95 -7.45 12.13
C SER A 97 12.53 -7.98 12.35
N GLY A 98 12.37 -9.29 12.26
CA GLY A 98 11.12 -10.02 12.38
C GLY A 98 11.20 -11.16 13.39
N ARG A 99 10.03 -11.58 13.88
CA ARG A 99 9.91 -12.70 14.86
C ARG A 99 10.49 -14.03 14.36
N TYR A 100 10.60 -14.21 13.05
CA TYR A 100 10.96 -15.48 12.41
C TYR A 100 12.33 -15.42 11.72
N ASP A 101 13.14 -14.38 11.94
CA ASP A 101 14.40 -14.18 11.24
C ASP A 101 15.40 -15.33 11.45
N ASP A 102 15.31 -16.02 12.60
CA ASP A 102 16.08 -17.21 12.96
C ASP A 102 15.79 -18.43 12.08
N LYS A 103 14.62 -18.45 11.41
CA LYS A 103 14.13 -19.54 10.56
C LYS A 103 14.14 -19.19 9.07
N LEU A 104 14.47 -17.94 8.74
CA LEU A 104 14.49 -17.47 7.35
C LEU A 104 15.88 -17.61 6.74
N GLN A 105 15.91 -17.81 5.42
CA GLN A 105 17.17 -17.81 4.66
C GLN A 105 17.70 -16.38 4.49
N TRP A 106 18.99 -16.20 4.76
CA TRP A 106 19.70 -14.94 4.59
C TRP A 106 20.94 -15.10 3.70
N PRO A 107 21.27 -14.12 2.83
CA PRO A 107 20.47 -12.94 2.47
C PRO A 107 19.12 -13.32 1.82
N CYS A 108 18.09 -12.46 1.99
CA CYS A 108 16.72 -12.73 1.53
C CYS A 108 16.66 -13.03 0.02
N PRO A 109 16.41 -14.29 -0.41
CA PRO A 109 16.61 -14.69 -1.79
C PRO A 109 15.36 -14.43 -2.64
N TRP A 110 15.49 -13.60 -3.67
CA TRP A 110 14.57 -13.48 -4.81
C TRP A 110 13.12 -13.18 -4.43
N ARG A 111 12.92 -12.30 -3.43
CA ARG A 111 11.59 -11.81 -3.07
C ARG A 111 11.29 -10.54 -3.85
N GLN A 112 10.22 -10.56 -4.62
CA GLN A 112 9.73 -9.39 -5.33
C GLN A 112 8.79 -8.60 -4.42
N ALA A 113 9.00 -7.29 -4.34
CA ALA A 113 8.09 -6.35 -3.70
C ALA A 113 7.61 -5.33 -4.74
N SER A 114 6.29 -5.24 -4.90
CA SER A 114 5.62 -4.27 -5.76
C SER A 114 4.99 -3.20 -4.89
N MET A 115 5.40 -1.95 -5.10
CA MET A 115 4.90 -0.77 -4.39
C MET A 115 4.13 0.09 -5.38
N GLU A 116 2.91 0.44 -5.02
CA GLU A 116 1.96 1.10 -5.92
C GLU A 116 1.38 2.35 -5.26
N LEU A 117 1.59 3.50 -5.90
CA LEU A 117 0.88 4.73 -5.58
C LEU A 117 -0.40 4.76 -6.43
N MET A 118 -1.52 4.58 -5.74
CA MET A 118 -2.84 4.45 -6.36
C MET A 118 -3.37 5.81 -6.85
N ASP A 119 -3.70 5.86 -8.14
CA ASP A 119 -4.63 6.82 -8.71
C ASP A 119 -6.06 6.42 -8.32
N GLN A 120 -6.75 7.29 -7.59
CA GLN A 120 -8.09 7.03 -7.05
C GLN A 120 -9.19 7.42 -8.05
N ASN A 121 -9.02 7.06 -9.32
CA ASN A 121 -10.10 7.16 -10.31
C ASN A 121 -11.27 6.23 -9.90
N PRO A 122 -12.52 6.70 -9.98
CA PRO A 122 -13.72 5.89 -9.72
C PRO A 122 -13.77 4.58 -10.51
N ASP A 123 -13.30 4.60 -11.76
CA ASP A 123 -13.26 3.45 -12.65
C ASP A 123 -11.86 2.84 -12.70
N ILE A 124 -11.73 1.57 -12.31
CA ILE A 124 -10.46 0.85 -12.31
C ILE A 124 -9.79 0.79 -13.69
N GLN A 125 -10.56 0.84 -14.78
CA GLN A 125 -10.01 0.82 -16.15
C GLN A 125 -9.27 2.10 -16.52
N HIS A 126 -9.56 3.21 -15.81
CA HIS A 126 -8.98 4.52 -16.05
C HIS A 126 -7.92 4.91 -15.02
N ARG A 127 -7.54 4.01 -14.10
CA ARG A 127 -6.50 4.27 -13.10
C ARG A 127 -5.12 4.23 -13.73
N MET A 128 -4.36 5.31 -13.55
CA MET A 128 -2.96 5.40 -13.97
C MET A 128 -2.03 5.30 -12.77
N ASN A 129 -2.04 4.15 -12.10
CA ASN A 129 -1.24 3.91 -10.89
C ASN A 129 0.26 3.98 -11.19
N ASN A 130 1.03 4.58 -10.29
CA ASN A 130 2.48 4.64 -10.40
C ASN A 130 3.11 3.49 -9.61
N ILE A 131 3.66 2.51 -10.33
CA ILE A 131 4.14 1.25 -9.75
C ILE A 131 5.68 1.22 -9.81
N ARG A 132 6.30 0.75 -8.73
CA ARG A 132 7.72 0.42 -8.65
C ARG A 132 7.89 -0.97 -8.08
N MET A 133 8.75 -1.76 -8.72
CA MET A 133 9.03 -3.13 -8.31
C MET A 133 10.52 -3.27 -8.02
N ILE A 134 10.84 -3.98 -6.94
CA ILE A 134 12.19 -4.39 -6.59
C ILE A 134 12.20 -5.89 -6.36
N THR A 135 13.35 -6.52 -6.57
CA THR A 135 13.56 -7.93 -6.20
C THR A 135 14.82 -8.02 -5.37
N THR A 136 14.76 -8.71 -4.23
CA THR A 136 15.93 -8.91 -3.38
C THR A 136 16.87 -9.90 -4.07
N ASP A 137 18.07 -9.45 -4.41
CA ASP A 137 19.11 -10.28 -5.00
C ASP A 137 20.10 -10.70 -3.89
N PRO A 138 20.17 -11.99 -3.53
CA PRO A 138 21.04 -12.45 -2.45
C PRO A 138 22.53 -12.38 -2.79
N THR A 139 22.88 -12.16 -4.06
CA THR A 139 24.27 -11.99 -4.54
C THR A 139 24.69 -10.53 -4.65
N LYS A 140 23.74 -9.60 -4.54
CA LYS A 140 24.00 -8.17 -4.66
C LYS A 140 24.51 -7.61 -3.33
N ASN A 141 25.83 -7.43 -3.27
CA ASN A 141 26.52 -6.77 -2.17
C ASN A 141 26.68 -5.27 -2.49
N THR A 142 25.64 -4.46 -2.32
CA THR A 142 25.77 -2.99 -2.45
C THR A 142 25.70 -2.33 -1.08
N THR A 143 26.76 -1.62 -0.72
CA THR A 143 26.90 -0.73 0.45
C THR A 143 26.42 0.69 0.15
N ASP A 144 25.45 0.86 -0.76
CA ASP A 144 24.94 2.18 -1.14
C ASP A 144 24.19 2.88 0.01
#